data_AF-A0A535C974-F1
#
_entry.id   AF-A0A535C974-F1
#
_cell.length_a   1.000
_cell.length_b   1.000
_cell.length_c   1.000
_cell.angle_alpha   90.00
_cell.angle_beta   90.00
_cell.angle_gamma   90.00
#
_symmetry.space_group_name_H-M   'P 1'
#
loop_
_entity.id
_entity.type
_entity.pdbx_description
1 polymer ?
#
loop_
_entity_poly.entity_id
_entity_poly.type
_entity_poly.pdbx_seq_one_letter_code
_entity_poly.pdbx_strand_id
1 'polypeptide(L)'
;MIDLLGRQKGTRGDPPISMPLPPLQVMLTISFFLLLLVGCGGQQLAQQADPRLTLFHVLSSRIIMLDTQAEVDGTVQNTGKDRYPFDVTLSATFYNSAGNVIGQAQGTAEDVLPGMTRSF
;
A
#
# COMPACT_ATOMS: atom_id res chain seq x y z
N MET A 1 85.09 11.43 -8.94
CA MET A 1 84.65 12.77 -8.51
C MET A 1 83.13 12.84 -8.65
N ILE A 2 82.41 12.56 -7.55
CA ILE A 2 81.14 13.19 -7.06
C ILE A 2 80.84 14.58 -7.68
N ASP A 3 79.62 15.12 -7.84
CA ASP A 3 78.18 14.76 -7.92
C ASP A 3 77.45 16.13 -8.23
N LEU A 4 76.17 16.13 -8.66
CA LEU A 4 75.09 17.14 -8.47
C LEU A 4 74.29 17.65 -9.70
N LEU A 5 72.98 17.29 -9.69
CA LEU A 5 71.73 17.95 -10.18
C LEU A 5 71.61 18.40 -11.64
N GLY A 6 70.50 18.25 -12.37
CA GLY A 6 69.07 17.90 -12.16
C GLY A 6 68.39 18.04 -13.55
N ARG A 7 67.12 17.72 -13.86
CA ARG A 7 65.88 17.52 -13.11
C ARG A 7 64.82 16.98 -14.10
N GLN A 8 64.12 15.92 -13.67
CA GLN A 8 62.71 15.53 -13.94
C GLN A 8 62.20 15.20 -15.36
N LYS A 9 61.92 13.91 -15.52
CA LYS A 9 61.13 13.20 -16.53
C LYS A 9 59.67 13.13 -16.04
N GLY A 10 58.72 13.74 -16.76
CA GLY A 10 57.28 13.63 -16.49
C GLY A 10 56.64 12.54 -17.34
N THR A 11 56.39 11.36 -16.77
CA THR A 11 55.61 10.30 -17.41
C THR A 11 54.13 10.49 -17.11
N ARG A 12 53.34 10.74 -18.16
CA ARG A 12 51.87 10.71 -18.17
C ARG A 12 51.38 9.39 -17.57
N GLY A 13 50.42 9.46 -16.64
CA GLY A 13 49.75 8.28 -16.09
C GLY A 13 48.80 7.66 -17.10
N ASP A 14 48.90 6.34 -17.26
CA ASP A 14 47.94 5.53 -17.99
C ASP A 14 46.66 5.32 -17.16
N PRO A 15 45.46 5.34 -17.77
CA PRO A 15 44.22 5.05 -17.06
C PRO A 15 44.11 3.56 -16.70
N PRO A 16 43.40 3.20 -15.61
CA PRO A 16 43.24 1.80 -15.23
C PRO A 16 42.40 1.06 -16.26
N ILE A 17 42.92 -0.09 -16.70
CA ILE A 17 42.27 -1.02 -17.63
C ILE A 17 41.02 -1.59 -16.94
N SER A 18 39.85 -1.25 -17.46
CA SER A 18 38.56 -1.84 -17.08
C SER A 18 38.57 -3.32 -17.46
N MET A 19 38.55 -4.21 -16.46
CA MET A 19 38.40 -5.65 -16.68
C MET A 19 36.92 -5.99 -16.91
N PRO A 20 36.58 -6.79 -17.94
CA PRO A 20 35.22 -7.25 -18.14
C PRO A 20 34.82 -8.25 -17.05
N LEU A 21 33.65 -8.04 -16.44
CA LEU A 21 33.08 -8.95 -15.45
C LEU A 21 32.79 -10.33 -16.08
N PRO A 22 33.04 -11.44 -15.36
CA PRO A 22 32.75 -12.78 -15.86
C PRO A 22 31.25 -12.97 -16.15
N PRO A 23 30.87 -13.71 -17.20
CA PRO A 23 29.49 -13.82 -17.67
C PRO A 23 28.53 -14.39 -16.62
N LEU A 24 29.04 -15.19 -15.68
CA LEU A 24 28.27 -15.74 -14.56
C LEU A 24 27.80 -14.64 -13.58
N GLN A 25 28.64 -13.63 -13.33
CA GLN A 25 28.28 -12.50 -12.46
C GLN A 25 27.24 -11.61 -13.12
N VAL A 26 27.28 -11.45 -14.44
CA VAL A 26 26.28 -10.69 -15.21
C VAL A 26 24.91 -11.39 -15.18
N MET A 27 24.88 -12.71 -15.29
CA MET A 27 23.63 -13.49 -15.18
C MET A 27 23.01 -13.40 -13.78
N LEU A 28 23.84 -13.47 -12.73
CA LEU A 28 23.39 -13.38 -11.33
C LEU A 28 22.82 -11.99 -11.02
N THR A 29 23.48 -10.92 -11.49
CA THR A 29 23.00 -9.54 -11.25
C THR A 29 21.71 -9.25 -12.01
N ILE A 30 21.56 -9.74 -13.24
CA ILE A 30 20.30 -9.62 -14.01
C ILE A 30 19.17 -10.38 -13.32
N SER A 31 19.41 -11.61 -12.85
CA SER A 31 18.41 -12.42 -12.15
C SER A 31 17.98 -11.79 -10.83
N PHE A 32 18.92 -11.21 -10.07
CA PHE A 32 18.63 -10.48 -8.84
C PHE A 32 17.85 -9.18 -9.10
N PHE A 33 18.15 -8.49 -10.21
CA PHE A 33 17.44 -7.28 -10.63
C PHE A 33 16.00 -7.58 -11.09
N LEU A 34 15.79 -8.69 -11.80
CA LEU A 34 14.46 -9.16 -12.19
C LEU A 34 13.60 -9.56 -10.98
N LEU A 35 14.19 -10.16 -9.95
CA LEU A 35 13.48 -10.49 -8.70
C LEU A 35 12.95 -9.23 -7.96
N LEU A 36 13.66 -8.10 -8.05
CA LEU A 36 13.21 -6.83 -7.47
C LEU A 36 12.00 -6.23 -8.21
N LEU A 37 11.81 -6.55 -9.50
CA LEU A 37 10.69 -6.03 -10.30
C LEU A 37 9.37 -6.78 -10.07
N VAL A 38 9.41 -8.02 -9.57
CA VAL A 38 8.19 -8.83 -9.31
C VAL A 38 7.53 -8.45 -7.97
N GLY A 39 8.19 -7.66 -7.12
CA GLY A 39 7.69 -7.28 -5.79
C GLY A 39 6.71 -6.09 -5.73
N CYS A 40 6.39 -5.43 -6.85
CA CYS A 40 5.55 -4.23 -6.86
C CYS A 40 4.16 -4.45 -7.49
N GLY A 41 3.53 -5.61 -7.23
CA GLY A 41 2.19 -5.93 -7.74
C GLY A 41 1.03 -5.67 -6.77
N GLY A 42 1.30 -5.10 -5.60
CA GLY A 42 0.30 -4.90 -4.53
C GLY A 42 -0.11 -3.44 -4.36
N GLN A 43 -0.41 -2.71 -5.43
CA GLN A 43 -1.10 -1.43 -5.28
C GLN A 43 -2.57 -1.72 -4.98
N GLN A 44 -2.88 -2.06 -3.73
CA GLN A 44 -4.17 -1.65 -3.17
C GLN A 44 -4.18 -0.14 -3.28
N LEU A 45 -4.87 0.40 -4.30
CA LEU A 45 -5.25 1.81 -4.28
C LEU A 45 -5.91 2.01 -2.92
N ALA A 46 -5.23 2.71 -2.02
CA ALA A 46 -5.87 3.29 -0.86
C ALA A 46 -6.93 4.23 -1.45
N GLN A 47 -8.14 3.70 -1.65
CA GLN A 47 -9.27 4.46 -2.08
C GLN A 47 -9.40 5.56 -1.04
N GLN A 48 -9.03 6.78 -1.42
CA GLN A 48 -8.98 7.88 -0.49
C GLN A 48 -10.37 8.00 0.12
N ALA A 49 -10.47 7.64 1.41
CA ALA A 49 -11.74 7.57 2.09
C ALA A 49 -12.43 8.92 1.91
N ASP A 50 -13.69 8.89 1.49
CA ASP A 50 -14.46 10.10 1.30
C ASP A 50 -14.40 10.91 2.61
N PRO A 51 -13.93 12.17 2.60
CA PRO A 51 -13.77 12.95 3.82
C PRO A 51 -15.09 13.12 4.58
N ARG A 52 -16.23 12.96 3.91
CA ARG A 52 -17.56 13.02 4.52
C ARG A 52 -17.84 11.82 5.43
N LEU A 53 -17.10 10.72 5.32
CA LEU A 53 -17.23 9.57 6.23
C LEU A 53 -16.95 9.95 7.69
N THR A 54 -16.17 11.01 7.95
CA THR A 54 -15.95 11.50 9.32
C THR A 54 -17.21 12.07 9.97
N LEU A 55 -18.26 12.34 9.20
CA LEU A 55 -19.55 12.80 9.69
C LEU A 55 -20.42 11.65 10.23
N PHE A 56 -19.97 10.40 10.08
CA PHE A 56 -20.74 9.22 10.47
C PHE A 56 -20.07 8.50 11.64
N HIS A 57 -20.88 8.24 12.66
CA HIS A 57 -20.47 7.45 13.82
C HIS A 57 -21.20 6.12 13.80
N VAL A 58 -20.45 5.02 13.78
CA VAL A 58 -21.00 3.67 13.96
C VAL A 58 -21.32 3.49 15.44
N LEU A 59 -22.61 3.43 15.79
CA LEU A 59 -23.07 3.26 17.17
C LEU A 59 -23.02 1.79 17.59
N SER A 60 -23.33 0.89 16.65
CA SER A 60 -23.21 -0.55 16.84
C SER A 60 -22.83 -1.21 15.53
N SER A 61 -22.08 -2.30 15.63
CA SER A 61 -21.84 -3.21 14.52
C SER A 61 -21.73 -4.63 15.04
N ARG A 62 -22.24 -5.57 14.26
CA ARG A 62 -22.07 -7.00 14.45
C ARG A 62 -21.83 -7.66 13.11
N ILE A 63 -21.04 -8.72 13.15
CA ILE A 63 -20.86 -9.60 12.01
C ILE A 63 -21.73 -10.82 12.24
N ILE A 64 -22.51 -11.18 11.24
CA ILE A 64 -23.30 -12.41 11.21
C ILE A 64 -22.63 -13.33 10.21
N MET A 65 -22.11 -14.48 10.67
CA MET A 65 -21.59 -15.52 9.78
C MET A 65 -22.63 -16.61 9.61
N LEU A 66 -23.02 -16.86 8.36
CA LEU A 66 -23.99 -17.86 7.94
C LEU A 66 -23.29 -18.85 7.00
N ASP A 67 -22.79 -19.95 7.54
CA ASP A 67 -22.06 -21.01 6.83
C ASP A 67 -20.93 -20.48 5.93
N THR A 68 -21.26 -20.11 4.70
CA THR A 68 -20.34 -19.61 3.66
C THR A 68 -20.46 -18.11 3.38
N GLN A 69 -21.36 -17.41 4.07
CA GLN A 69 -21.64 -15.98 3.90
C GLN A 69 -21.35 -15.21 5.19
N ALA A 70 -20.92 -13.96 5.03
CA ALA A 70 -20.78 -13.03 6.12
C ALA A 70 -21.60 -11.78 5.79
N GLU A 71 -22.35 -11.30 6.76
CA GLU A 71 -23.10 -10.06 6.71
C GLU A 71 -22.60 -9.13 7.82
N VAL A 72 -22.71 -7.83 7.59
CA VAL A 72 -22.47 -6.82 8.61
C VAL A 72 -23.80 -6.10 8.82
N ASP A 73 -24.23 -6.08 10.06
CA ASP A 73 -25.45 -5.39 10.49
C ASP A 73 -25.07 -4.43 11.61
N GLY A 74 -25.68 -3.26 11.65
CA GLY A 74 -25.37 -2.28 12.66
C GLY A 74 -26.26 -1.05 12.63
N THR A 75 -25.81 -0.01 13.33
CA THR A 75 -26.45 1.31 13.28
C THR A 75 -25.42 2.39 13.15
N VAL A 76 -25.70 3.35 12.26
CA VAL A 76 -24.87 4.52 12.03
C VAL A 76 -25.66 5.78 12.33
N GLN A 77 -25.00 6.78 12.89
CA GLN A 77 -25.55 8.11 13.11
C GLN A 77 -24.79 9.14 12.27
N ASN A 78 -25.53 9.99 11.55
CA ASN A 78 -24.96 11.16 10.91
C ASN A 78 -24.85 12.30 11.94
N THR A 79 -23.63 12.63 12.34
CA THR A 79 -23.30 13.75 13.26
C THR A 79 -22.99 15.05 12.52
N GLY A 80 -23.00 15.01 11.19
CA GLY A 80 -22.83 16.17 10.32
C GLY A 80 -23.98 17.17 10.42
N LYS A 81 -23.84 18.27 9.69
CA LYS A 81 -24.82 19.37 9.66
C LYS A 81 -25.33 19.66 8.24
N ASP A 82 -24.84 18.92 7.26
CA ASP A 82 -25.18 19.11 5.85
C ASP A 82 -26.63 18.71 5.58
N ARG A 83 -27.39 19.58 4.94
CA ARG A 83 -28.85 19.39 4.78
C ARG A 83 -29.25 18.31 3.77
N TYR A 84 -28.29 17.61 3.19
CA TYR A 84 -28.52 16.57 2.18
C TYR A 84 -28.44 15.18 2.83
N PRO A 85 -29.29 14.22 2.42
CA PRO A 85 -29.13 12.83 2.82
C PRO A 85 -27.87 12.22 2.20
N PHE A 86 -27.35 11.19 2.85
CA PHE A 86 -26.26 10.37 2.32
C PHE A 86 -26.64 8.90 2.40
N ASP A 87 -26.23 8.15 1.38
CA ASP A 87 -26.18 6.69 1.46
C ASP A 87 -24.81 6.29 2.02
N VAL A 88 -24.83 5.46 3.05
CA VAL A 88 -23.65 5.06 3.81
C VAL A 88 -23.48 3.56 3.68
N THR A 89 -22.46 3.14 2.94
CA THR A 89 -22.06 1.73 2.84
C THR A 89 -20.92 1.45 3.80
N LEU A 90 -21.11 0.48 4.68
CA LEU A 90 -20.06 -0.06 5.54
C LEU A 90 -19.56 -1.37 4.94
N SER A 91 -18.25 -1.51 4.85
CA SER A 91 -17.60 -2.72 4.35
C SER A 91 -16.72 -3.33 5.44
N ALA A 92 -16.88 -4.63 5.70
CA ALA A 92 -15.97 -5.41 6.51
C ALA A 92 -15.16 -6.36 5.61
N THR A 93 -13.86 -6.46 5.89
CA THR A 93 -12.97 -7.43 5.26
C THR A 93 -12.46 -8.39 6.32
N PHE A 94 -12.60 -9.68 6.08
CA PHE A 94 -12.17 -10.73 7.00
C PHE A 94 -10.81 -11.26 6.56
N TYR A 95 -9.89 -11.35 7.51
CA TYR A 95 -8.54 -11.85 7.28
C TYR A 95 -8.31 -13.13 8.08
N ASN A 96 -7.61 -14.11 7.51
CA ASN A 96 -7.11 -15.26 8.27
C ASN A 96 -5.88 -14.88 9.11
N SER A 97 -5.38 -15.82 9.93
CA SER A 97 -4.21 -15.61 10.78
C SER A 97 -2.92 -15.29 10.01
N ALA A 98 -2.85 -15.64 8.72
CA ALA A 98 -1.75 -15.31 7.83
C ALA A 98 -1.92 -13.94 7.13
N GLY A 99 -2.97 -13.18 7.47
CA GLY A 99 -3.24 -11.86 6.90
C GLY A 99 -3.87 -11.87 5.51
N ASN A 100 -4.31 -13.03 5.00
CA ASN A 100 -4.98 -13.12 3.71
C ASN A 100 -6.47 -12.85 3.85
N VAL A 101 -7.06 -12.15 2.88
CA VAL A 101 -8.50 -11.95 2.82
C VAL A 101 -9.20 -13.29 2.60
N ILE A 102 -10.16 -13.62 3.46
CA ILE A 102 -10.99 -14.84 3.37
C ILE A 102 -12.48 -14.54 3.17
N GLY A 103 -12.87 -13.27 3.20
CA GLY A 103 -14.23 -12.86 2.96
C GLY A 103 -14.39 -11.35 3.01
N GLN A 104 -15.52 -10.88 2.47
CA GLN A 104 -15.96 -9.49 2.56
C GLN A 104 -17.47 -9.48 2.81
N ALA A 105 -17.93 -8.45 3.51
CA ALA A 105 -19.34 -8.24 3.80
C ALA A 105 -19.64 -6.75 3.76
N GLN A 106 -20.87 -6.39 3.37
CA GLN A 106 -21.30 -5.00 3.29
C GLN A 106 -22.72 -4.83 3.81
N GLY A 107 -22.98 -3.68 4.41
CA GLY A 107 -24.31 -3.21 4.79
C GLY A 107 -24.48 -1.75 4.36
N THR A 108 -25.70 -1.34 4.00
CA THR A 108 -25.97 0.01 3.49
C THR A 108 -27.14 0.64 4.22
N ALA A 109 -26.92 1.83 4.79
CA ALA A 109 -27.96 2.71 5.30
C ALA A 109 -28.26 3.80 4.26
N GLU A 110 -29.50 3.85 3.77
CA GLU A 110 -29.95 4.84 2.79
C GLU A 110 -30.53 6.09 3.46
N ASP A 111 -30.41 7.22 2.78
CA ASP A 111 -31.04 8.50 3.14
C ASP A 111 -30.77 8.98 4.58
N VAL A 112 -29.52 8.90 5.05
CA VAL A 112 -29.15 9.25 6.42
C VAL A 112 -28.95 10.77 6.59
N LEU A 113 -30.01 11.47 6.98
CA LEU A 113 -30.00 12.91 7.27
C LEU A 113 -29.24 13.27 8.58
N PRO A 114 -28.81 14.54 8.76
CA PRO A 114 -28.21 15.01 10.03
C PRO A 114 -29.04 14.67 11.27
N GLY A 115 -28.35 14.15 12.29
CA GLY A 115 -28.96 13.73 13.55
C GLY A 115 -29.72 12.40 13.47
N MET A 116 -29.95 11.85 12.28
CA MET A 116 -30.62 10.56 12.13
C MET A 116 -29.70 9.40 12.47
N THR A 117 -30.31 8.34 13.00
CA THR A 117 -29.71 7.02 13.17
C THR A 117 -30.41 6.05 12.23
N ARG A 118 -29.64 5.26 11.48
CA ARG A 118 -30.14 4.27 10.54
C ARG A 118 -29.41 2.94 10.68
N SER A 119 -30.14 1.87 10.48
CA SER A 119 -29.56 0.53 10.35
C SER A 119 -29.01 0.33 8.94
N PHE A 120 -27.94 -0.44 8.84
CA PHE A 120 -27.28 -0.84 7.60
C PHE A 120 -27.01 -2.34 7.61
#